data_AF-A0A511ZJT3-F1
#
_entry.id   AF-A0A511ZJT3-F1
#
_cell.length_a   1.000
_cell.length_b   1.000
_cell.length_c   1.000
_cell.angle_alpha   90.00
_cell.angle_beta   90.00
_cell.angle_gamma   90.00
#
_symmetry.space_group_name_H-M   'P 1'
#
loop_
_entity.id
_entity.type
_entity.pdbx_description
1 polymer ?
#
loop_
_entity_poly.entity_id
_entity_poly.type
_entity_poly.pdbx_seq_one_letter_code
_entity_poly.pdbx_strand_id
1 'polypeptide(L)'
;MVKSFIHRYSGQVIAITAEATFERAMQAMSIKAVDLWVKPLSPSLMKHALQQAIGNLSAVSKKNTITELGHTVRYEALFIDDHVSFPYPVYLLGAEQRKTLNDLRDFIDQFDFDYKPSVFSAHDNIVLVFQHDFPAPVKQAQRFLREWEHSEGNPIAIVVHRGSGDSLHPIYMKLLRMMETTFFIGYKQVLQAEDVQEWIDIDPFLTVEEQRNWVFMLDERQGDKLKSWLYEEFFNMKSPYPEPGLLRTRLTSILAQIRRFMFRKGLKSKASEAYYKNVFESILYSPVLYRIVQELILFINYLFQTVKEQDIYARADVIETAIGYMENHYNDATLSLTEVAAHVHRSPSYLSHILSKRYQQSFREMLIYIRMQKAKEMLGATDDSIQNIAAAVGFRNPNYFSRVFKSHTGLTPREWRLQ
;
A
#
# COMPACT_ATOMS: atom_id res chain seq x y z
N MET A 1 2.72 24.08 36.78
CA MET A 1 2.39 22.76 36.19
C MET A 1 3.50 21.73 36.46
N VAL A 2 4.77 21.98 36.12
CA VAL A 2 5.87 20.99 36.33
C VAL A 2 6.09 20.59 37.80
N LYS A 3 5.93 21.52 38.76
CA LYS A 3 6.10 21.25 40.21
C LYS A 3 5.21 20.13 40.76
N SER A 4 3.98 19.97 40.26
CA SER A 4 3.07 18.92 40.72
C SER A 4 3.45 17.53 40.20
N PHE A 5 4.15 17.45 39.06
CA PHE A 5 4.65 16.20 38.49
C PHE A 5 5.95 15.75 39.15
N ILE A 6 6.85 16.68 39.49
CA ILE A 6 8.14 16.36 40.14
C ILE A 6 7.90 15.56 41.43
N HIS A 7 6.98 16.02 42.30
CA HIS A 7 6.66 15.31 43.55
C HIS A 7 6.04 13.92 43.35
N ARG A 8 5.49 13.63 42.16
CA ARG A 8 4.79 12.37 41.88
C ARG A 8 5.69 11.33 41.20
N TYR A 9 6.75 11.75 40.51
CA TYR A 9 7.54 10.87 39.63
C TYR A 9 9.05 10.83 39.91
N SER A 10 9.64 11.76 40.70
CA SER A 10 11.08 11.64 41.05
C SER A 10 11.45 12.24 42.40
N GLY A 11 12.45 11.63 43.07
CA GLY A 11 13.01 12.12 44.34
C GLY A 11 14.15 13.13 44.18
N GLN A 12 14.72 13.27 42.98
CA GLN A 12 15.79 14.22 42.64
C GLN A 12 15.58 14.75 41.22
N VAL A 13 15.93 16.02 41.00
CA VAL A 13 15.73 16.73 39.71
C VAL A 13 17.04 17.36 39.28
N ILE A 14 17.43 17.23 38.02
CA ILE A 14 18.48 18.04 37.39
C ILE A 14 17.80 18.94 36.38
N ALA A 15 18.02 20.25 36.49
CA ALA A 15 17.44 21.24 35.58
C ALA A 15 18.40 21.51 34.42
N ILE A 16 17.89 21.75 33.22
CA ILE A 16 18.70 22.09 32.04
C ILE A 16 18.14 23.36 31.41
N THR A 17 19.02 24.31 31.08
CA THR A 17 18.71 25.58 30.42
C THR A 17 19.63 25.81 29.22
N ALA A 18 19.13 26.53 28.21
CA ALA A 18 19.97 27.05 27.12
C ALA A 18 20.62 28.41 27.48
N GLU A 19 20.09 29.07 28.51
CA GLU A 19 20.48 30.43 28.91
C GLU A 19 21.06 30.44 30.32
N ALA A 20 22.26 31.00 30.50
CA ALA A 20 22.90 31.18 31.80
C ALA A 20 22.40 32.46 32.51
N THR A 21 21.12 32.51 32.86
CA THR A 21 20.54 33.68 33.55
C THR A 21 20.23 33.38 35.02
N PHE A 22 20.30 34.41 35.87
CA PHE A 22 19.97 34.33 37.29
C PHE A 22 18.54 33.84 37.53
N GLU A 23 17.60 34.23 36.66
CA GLU A 23 16.21 33.76 36.73
C GLU A 23 16.10 32.24 36.58
N ARG A 24 16.89 31.64 35.69
CA ARG A 24 16.93 30.17 35.49
C ARG A 24 17.53 29.46 36.70
N ALA A 25 18.56 30.04 37.31
CA ALA A 25 19.13 29.56 38.58
C ALA A 25 18.09 29.57 39.70
N MET A 26 17.35 30.67 39.85
CA MET A 26 16.27 30.78 40.85
C MET A 26 15.14 29.79 40.59
N GLN A 27 14.77 29.56 39.33
CA GLN A 27 13.76 28.55 38.97
C GLN A 27 14.21 27.14 39.34
N ALA A 28 15.46 26.78 39.06
CA ALA A 28 16.07 25.48 39.42
C ALA A 28 16.12 25.27 40.94
N MET A 29 16.50 26.30 41.70
CA MET A 29 16.44 26.26 43.17
C MET A 29 15.00 26.09 43.69
N SER A 30 14.02 26.75 43.05
CA SER A 30 12.61 26.68 43.47
C SER A 30 11.98 25.29 43.29
N ILE A 31 12.59 24.43 42.47
CA ILE A 31 12.20 23.03 42.28
C ILE A 31 13.15 22.06 43.01
N LYS A 32 14.06 22.58 43.85
CA LYS A 32 15.10 21.81 44.55
C LYS A 32 15.92 20.93 43.61
N ALA A 33 16.27 21.47 42.43
CA ALA A 33 17.15 20.77 41.52
C ALA A 33 18.51 20.52 42.22
N VAL A 34 19.04 19.32 42.06
CA VAL A 34 20.36 18.91 42.55
C VAL A 34 21.46 19.66 41.79
N ASP A 35 21.20 20.00 40.52
CA ASP A 35 22.11 20.74 39.67
C ASP A 35 21.36 21.50 38.56
N LEU A 36 21.98 22.56 38.01
CA LEU A 36 21.50 23.31 36.85
C LEU A 36 22.54 23.28 35.72
N TRP A 37 22.17 22.63 34.64
CA TRP A 37 22.99 22.46 33.45
C TRP A 37 22.71 23.55 32.42
N VAL A 38 23.75 24.28 32.01
CA VAL A 38 23.66 25.25 30.91
C VAL A 38 24.27 24.64 29.66
N LYS A 39 23.51 24.61 28.56
CA LYS A 39 24.03 24.16 27.25
C LYS A 39 25.06 25.14 26.69
N PRO A 40 26.06 24.67 25.91
CA PRO A 40 26.30 23.29 25.50
C PRO A 40 26.97 22.44 26.60
N LEU A 41 26.54 21.19 26.75
CA LEU A 41 27.02 20.29 27.80
C LEU A 41 28.18 19.44 27.30
N SER A 42 29.27 19.38 28.07
CA SER A 42 30.36 18.45 27.81
C SER A 42 30.07 17.08 28.44
N PRO A 43 30.48 15.97 27.80
CA PRO A 43 30.30 14.62 28.35
C PRO A 43 30.93 14.42 29.74
N SER A 44 32.04 15.11 30.04
CA SER A 44 32.71 15.06 31.34
C SER A 44 31.90 15.70 32.46
N LEU A 45 31.24 16.82 32.17
CA LEU A 45 30.42 17.54 33.15
C LEU A 45 29.13 16.77 33.48
N MET A 46 28.50 16.15 32.46
CA MET A 46 27.38 15.23 32.67
C MET A 46 27.77 14.02 33.53
N LYS A 47 28.92 13.40 33.26
CA LYS A 47 29.40 12.24 34.04
C LYS A 47 29.59 12.59 35.52
N HIS A 48 30.25 13.72 35.81
CA HIS A 48 30.51 14.15 37.18
C HIS A 48 29.21 14.47 37.96
N ALA A 49 28.28 15.19 37.32
CA ALA A 49 27.01 15.55 37.94
C ALA A 49 26.12 14.32 38.20
N LEU A 50 26.07 13.36 37.28
CA LEU A 50 25.36 12.09 37.49
C LEU A 50 25.97 11.27 38.62
N GLN A 51 27.31 11.24 38.75
CA GLN A 51 27.98 10.57 39.86
C GLN A 51 27.65 11.21 41.21
N GLN A 52 27.58 12.54 41.30
CA GLN A 52 27.15 13.23 42.52
C GLN A 52 25.68 12.95 42.87
N ALA A 53 24.78 12.96 41.89
CA ALA A 53 23.36 12.65 42.11
C ALA A 53 23.17 11.21 42.63
N ILE A 54 23.87 10.24 42.03
CA ILE A 54 23.87 8.83 42.47
C ILE A 54 24.47 8.70 43.88
N GLY A 55 25.54 9.42 44.18
CA GLY A 55 26.13 9.46 45.52
C GLY A 55 25.13 9.92 46.58
N ASN A 56 24.35 10.97 46.28
CA ASN A 56 23.31 11.50 47.17
C ASN A 56 22.11 10.55 47.34
N LEU A 57 21.76 9.77 46.30
CA LEU A 57 20.72 8.72 46.39
C LEU A 57 21.15 7.57 47.32
N SER A 58 22.44 7.21 47.32
CA SER A 58 22.95 6.14 48.17
C SER A 58 22.91 6.45 49.67
N ALA A 59 22.98 7.75 50.02
CA ALA A 59 22.89 8.22 51.41
C ALA A 59 21.45 8.23 51.96
N VAL A 60 20.44 8.47 51.11
CA VAL A 60 19.00 8.41 51.49
C VAL A 60 18.52 6.96 51.61
N SER A 61 19.04 6.06 50.77
CA SER A 61 18.70 4.64 50.79
C SER A 61 19.01 3.96 52.12
N LYS A 62 20.12 4.33 52.81
CA LYS A 62 20.58 3.69 54.07
C LYS A 62 19.68 3.90 55.29
N LYS A 63 18.71 4.83 55.27
CA LYS A 63 17.80 5.05 56.41
C LYS A 63 16.45 4.34 56.30
N ASN A 64 16.09 3.85 55.11
CA ASN A 64 14.80 3.18 54.85
C ASN A 64 14.96 1.71 54.41
N THR A 65 16.15 1.10 54.54
CA THR A 65 16.44 -0.22 53.93
C THR A 65 16.11 -1.45 54.78
N ILE A 66 15.25 -1.35 55.79
CA ILE A 66 14.87 -2.53 56.58
C ILE A 66 13.36 -2.53 56.85
N THR A 67 12.54 -2.51 55.80
CA THR A 67 11.24 -3.21 55.70
C THR A 67 10.59 -2.85 54.36
N GLU A 68 10.14 -3.85 53.60
CA GLU A 68 9.34 -3.73 52.35
C GLU A 68 10.07 -3.36 51.04
N LEU A 69 10.79 -4.32 50.45
CA LEU A 69 11.05 -4.36 49.00
C LEU A 69 10.88 -5.81 48.53
N GLY A 70 9.64 -6.23 48.31
CA GLY A 70 9.34 -7.38 47.47
C GLY A 70 9.86 -7.11 46.05
N HIS A 71 10.44 -8.13 45.42
CA HIS A 71 11.02 -8.08 44.07
C HIS A 71 10.08 -7.43 43.04
N THR A 72 10.21 -6.12 42.83
CA THR A 72 9.46 -5.40 41.81
C THR A 72 10.22 -5.56 40.49
N VAL A 73 9.66 -6.31 39.54
CA VAL A 73 10.22 -6.45 38.19
C VAL A 73 10.38 -5.06 37.57
N ARG A 74 11.56 -4.75 37.04
CA ARG A 74 11.86 -3.46 36.43
C ARG A 74 11.74 -3.52 34.90
N TYR A 75 11.46 -2.37 34.27
CA TYR A 75 11.30 -2.26 32.82
C TYR A 75 12.55 -2.71 32.04
N GLU A 76 13.73 -2.45 32.58
CA GLU A 76 15.01 -2.75 31.96
C GLU A 76 15.24 -4.27 31.80
N ALA A 77 14.61 -5.10 32.63
CA ALA A 77 14.71 -6.56 32.55
C ALA A 77 14.06 -7.14 31.27
N LEU A 78 13.28 -6.35 30.53
CA LEU A 78 12.81 -6.71 29.18
C LEU A 78 13.94 -6.63 28.14
N PHE A 79 14.94 -5.78 28.35
CA PHE A 79 15.96 -5.44 27.35
C PHE A 79 17.37 -5.88 27.73
N ILE A 80 17.61 -6.11 29.02
CA ILE A 80 18.90 -6.52 29.57
C ILE A 80 18.67 -7.83 30.30
N ASP A 81 19.40 -8.87 29.88
CA ASP A 81 19.39 -10.15 30.58
C ASP A 81 20.13 -10.01 31.93
N ASP A 82 19.39 -10.20 33.01
CA ASP A 82 19.92 -10.23 34.38
C ASP A 82 20.22 -11.67 34.84
N HIS A 83 19.96 -12.66 33.99
CA HIS A 83 20.04 -14.09 34.25
C HIS A 83 19.21 -14.56 35.46
N VAL A 84 18.23 -13.77 35.90
CA VAL A 84 17.32 -14.13 36.98
C VAL A 84 16.12 -14.86 36.39
N SER A 85 15.96 -16.12 36.79
CA SER A 85 14.85 -16.97 36.35
C SER A 85 13.49 -16.34 36.67
N PHE A 86 12.60 -16.31 35.69
CA PHE A 86 11.26 -15.72 35.78
C PHE A 86 10.17 -16.78 35.51
N PRO A 87 9.60 -17.40 36.56
CA PRO A 87 8.72 -18.56 36.43
C PRO A 87 7.26 -18.22 36.11
N TYR A 88 6.90 -16.94 36.03
CA TYR A 88 5.49 -16.54 35.95
C TYR A 88 5.04 -16.23 34.51
N PRO A 89 3.72 -16.23 34.25
CA PRO A 89 3.18 -15.87 32.94
C PRO A 89 3.58 -14.45 32.52
N VAL A 90 3.78 -14.28 31.20
CA VAL A 90 4.05 -12.98 30.57
C VAL A 90 3.23 -12.89 29.30
N TYR A 91 2.50 -11.78 29.12
CA TYR A 91 1.76 -11.52 27.89
C TYR A 91 2.42 -10.40 27.10
N LEU A 92 2.41 -10.53 25.78
CA LEU A 92 2.72 -9.46 24.85
C LEU A 92 1.46 -9.18 24.02
N LEU A 93 0.95 -7.96 24.12
CA LEU A 93 -0.19 -7.49 23.36
C LEU A 93 0.32 -6.61 22.22
N GLY A 94 -0.01 -7.00 21.00
CA GLY A 94 0.27 -6.24 19.79
C GLY A 94 -1.02 -5.76 19.17
N ALA A 95 -1.04 -4.53 18.69
CA ALA A 95 -2.20 -3.97 18.00
C ALA A 95 -1.90 -3.78 16.52
N GLU A 96 -2.87 -4.08 15.67
CA GLU A 96 -2.74 -3.93 14.23
C GLU A 96 -2.55 -2.46 13.83
N GLN A 97 -3.16 -1.54 14.60
CA GLN A 97 -2.99 -0.11 14.44
C GLN A 97 -2.38 0.47 15.71
N ARG A 98 -1.31 1.24 15.56
CA ARG A 98 -0.59 1.82 16.70
C ARG A 98 -1.45 2.70 17.62
N LYS A 99 -2.43 3.42 17.05
CA LYS A 99 -3.34 4.30 17.81
C LYS A 99 -4.14 3.54 18.87
N THR A 100 -4.42 2.26 18.62
CA THR A 100 -5.14 1.35 19.51
C THR A 100 -4.42 1.12 20.84
N LEU A 101 -3.11 1.31 20.92
CA LEU A 101 -2.35 1.03 22.15
C LEU A 101 -2.78 1.92 23.32
N ASN A 102 -3.28 3.14 23.05
CA ASN A 102 -3.80 4.02 24.10
C ASN A 102 -5.11 3.45 24.67
N ASP A 103 -6.06 3.12 23.80
CA ASP A 103 -7.35 2.54 24.20
C ASP A 103 -7.15 1.19 24.91
N LEU A 104 -6.20 0.40 24.41
CA LEU A 104 -5.81 -0.87 25.02
C LEU A 104 -5.21 -0.68 26.41
N ARG A 105 -4.41 0.38 26.62
CA ARG A 105 -3.84 0.69 27.93
C ARG A 105 -4.93 1.00 28.96
N ASP A 106 -5.93 1.79 28.57
CA ASP A 106 -7.06 2.14 29.42
C ASP A 106 -7.94 0.91 29.72
N PHE A 107 -8.13 0.04 28.73
CA PHE A 107 -8.85 -1.22 28.91
C PHE A 107 -8.13 -2.17 29.86
N ILE A 108 -6.80 -2.28 29.78
CA ILE A 108 -5.99 -3.07 30.73
C ILE A 108 -6.20 -2.60 32.17
N ASP A 109 -6.34 -1.29 32.43
CA ASP A 109 -6.54 -0.78 33.79
C ASP A 109 -7.93 -1.15 34.37
N GLN A 110 -8.90 -1.40 33.49
CA GLN A 110 -10.29 -1.73 33.87
C GLN A 110 -10.57 -3.24 33.88
N PHE A 111 -9.76 -4.02 33.16
CA PHE A 111 -9.96 -5.46 33.07
C PHE A 111 -9.70 -6.15 34.41
N ASP A 112 -10.63 -7.03 34.81
CA ASP A 112 -10.53 -7.81 36.04
C ASP A 112 -9.58 -8.99 35.81
N PHE A 113 -8.29 -8.80 36.11
CA PHE A 113 -7.30 -9.86 36.08
C PHE A 113 -7.36 -10.72 37.34
N ASP A 114 -7.18 -12.03 37.20
CA ASP A 114 -7.09 -12.96 38.33
C ASP A 114 -5.90 -12.56 39.25
N TYR A 115 -4.81 -12.06 38.66
CA TYR A 115 -3.69 -11.43 39.34
C TYR A 115 -3.28 -10.15 38.60
N LYS A 116 -3.13 -9.03 39.31
CA LYS A 116 -2.74 -7.76 38.66
C LYS A 116 -1.32 -7.84 38.08
N PRO A 117 -1.12 -7.58 36.77
CA PRO A 117 0.19 -7.56 36.17
C PRO A 117 0.90 -6.21 36.36
N SER A 118 2.23 -6.23 36.29
CA SER A 118 3.01 -5.04 35.95
C SER A 118 2.84 -4.75 34.45
N VAL A 119 2.48 -3.51 34.11
CA VAL A 119 2.23 -3.10 32.71
C VAL A 119 3.41 -2.28 32.19
N PHE A 120 3.99 -2.72 31.08
CA PHE A 120 5.10 -2.04 30.41
C PHE A 120 4.75 -1.70 28.97
N SER A 121 4.86 -0.42 28.61
CA SER A 121 4.65 0.04 27.23
C SER A 121 5.97 0.00 26.45
N ALA A 122 5.99 -0.74 25.34
CA ALA A 122 7.05 -0.74 24.34
C ALA A 122 6.64 0.12 23.12
N HIS A 123 7.47 0.18 22.07
CA HIS A 123 7.21 1.05 20.92
C HIS A 123 5.88 0.74 20.21
N ASP A 124 5.63 -0.55 19.96
CA ASP A 124 4.48 -1.06 19.21
C ASP A 124 3.59 -2.03 20.01
N ASN A 125 4.00 -2.38 21.23
CA ASN A 125 3.39 -3.46 22.01
C ASN A 125 3.23 -3.05 23.48
N ILE A 126 2.36 -3.77 24.21
CA ILE A 126 2.25 -3.68 25.68
C ILE A 126 2.61 -5.04 26.28
N VAL A 127 3.49 -5.05 27.28
CA VAL A 127 3.88 -6.26 28.00
C VAL A 127 3.18 -6.29 29.35
N LEU A 128 2.54 -7.41 29.67
CA LEU A 128 1.97 -7.68 30.99
C LEU A 128 2.81 -8.75 31.68
N VAL A 129 3.42 -8.38 32.80
CA VAL A 129 4.29 -9.27 33.57
C VAL A 129 3.60 -9.62 34.89
N PHE A 130 3.21 -10.87 35.05
CA PHE A 130 2.52 -11.35 36.26
C PHE A 130 3.56 -11.77 37.30
N GLN A 131 3.33 -11.43 38.58
CA GLN A 131 4.24 -11.81 39.68
C GLN A 131 3.80 -13.07 40.43
N HIS A 132 2.76 -13.74 39.92
CA HIS A 132 2.16 -14.93 40.51
C HIS A 132 1.84 -15.92 39.39
N ASP A 133 1.97 -17.20 39.70
CA ASP A 133 1.48 -18.25 38.81
C ASP A 133 -0.03 -18.44 38.99
N PHE A 134 -0.71 -18.82 37.91
CA PHE A 134 -2.15 -19.07 37.93
C PHE A 134 -2.55 -20.12 36.89
N PRO A 135 -3.58 -20.94 37.16
CA PRO A 135 -3.77 -22.22 36.48
C PRO A 135 -4.18 -22.15 35.00
N ALA A 136 -4.58 -20.98 34.47
CA ALA A 136 -5.10 -20.89 33.10
C ALA A 136 -4.77 -19.56 32.38
N PRO A 137 -3.47 -19.22 32.17
CA PRO A 137 -3.07 -17.96 31.56
C PRO A 137 -3.63 -17.78 30.14
N VAL A 138 -3.65 -18.84 29.34
CA VAL A 138 -4.21 -18.76 27.98
C VAL A 138 -5.72 -18.50 28.01
N LYS A 139 -6.47 -19.08 28.97
CA LYS A 139 -7.93 -18.84 29.09
C LYS A 139 -8.23 -17.40 29.52
N GLN A 140 -7.42 -16.81 30.40
CA GLN A 140 -7.53 -15.41 30.77
C GLN A 140 -7.25 -14.49 29.58
N ALA A 141 -6.20 -14.77 28.79
CA ALA A 141 -5.93 -14.01 27.56
C ALA A 141 -7.08 -14.12 26.54
N GLN A 142 -7.70 -15.30 26.41
CA GLN A 142 -8.89 -15.47 25.57
C GLN A 142 -10.11 -14.70 26.11
N ARG A 143 -10.30 -14.63 27.44
CA ARG A 143 -11.32 -13.79 28.07
C ARG A 143 -11.07 -12.32 27.73
N PHE A 144 -9.84 -11.86 27.94
CA PHE A 144 -9.41 -10.49 27.62
C PHE A 144 -9.71 -10.14 26.15
N LEU A 145 -9.27 -10.99 25.21
CA LEU A 145 -9.48 -10.74 23.79
C LEU A 145 -10.97 -10.66 23.44
N ARG A 146 -11.80 -11.56 23.98
CA ARG A 146 -13.25 -11.53 23.74
C ARG A 146 -13.86 -10.23 24.26
N GLU A 147 -13.56 -9.82 25.49
CA GLU A 147 -14.13 -8.59 26.05
C GLU A 147 -13.66 -7.34 25.29
N TRP A 148 -12.40 -7.30 24.87
CA TRP A 148 -11.88 -6.26 23.99
C TRP A 148 -12.64 -6.17 22.67
N GLU A 149 -12.90 -7.31 22.02
CA GLU A 149 -13.68 -7.34 20.77
C GLU A 149 -15.13 -6.87 20.96
N HIS A 150 -15.74 -7.13 22.13
CA HIS A 150 -17.08 -6.63 22.45
C HIS A 150 -17.11 -5.11 22.68
N SER A 151 -15.98 -4.51 23.05
CA SER A 151 -15.83 -3.05 23.21
C SER A 151 -15.63 -2.29 21.88
N GLU A 152 -15.88 -2.95 20.74
CA GLU A 152 -15.56 -2.45 19.39
C GLU A 152 -14.08 -2.09 19.20
N GLY A 153 -13.19 -2.73 19.96
CA GLY A 153 -11.77 -2.51 19.88
C GLY A 153 -11.17 -2.90 18.53
N ASN A 154 -10.18 -2.14 18.07
CA ASN A 154 -9.40 -2.49 16.87
C ASN A 154 -8.71 -3.86 17.05
N PRO A 155 -8.42 -4.60 15.97
CA PRO A 155 -7.80 -5.92 16.07
C PRO A 155 -6.48 -5.92 16.87
N ILE A 156 -6.39 -6.82 17.85
CA ILE A 156 -5.18 -7.08 18.65
C ILE A 156 -4.81 -8.56 18.59
N ALA A 157 -3.55 -8.87 18.87
CA ALA A 157 -3.07 -10.22 19.10
C ALA A 157 -2.41 -10.27 20.49
N ILE A 158 -2.56 -11.41 21.16
CA ILE A 158 -1.99 -11.61 22.50
C ILE A 158 -1.10 -12.84 22.41
N VAL A 159 0.20 -12.68 22.63
CA VAL A 159 1.11 -13.80 22.78
C VAL A 159 1.27 -14.07 24.27
N VAL A 160 1.09 -15.32 24.68
CA VAL A 160 1.17 -15.77 26.06
C VAL A 160 2.37 -16.69 26.22
N HIS A 161 3.22 -16.39 27.21
CA HIS A 161 4.20 -17.32 27.74
C HIS A 161 3.69 -17.81 29.10
N ARG A 162 3.66 -19.12 29.33
CA ARG A 162 3.03 -19.73 30.52
C ARG A 162 3.91 -19.70 31.78
N GLY A 163 5.20 -19.39 31.63
CA GLY A 163 6.20 -19.43 32.69
C GLY A 163 7.27 -20.48 32.40
N SER A 164 8.54 -20.14 32.64
CA SER A 164 9.67 -21.03 32.35
C SER A 164 10.83 -20.79 33.33
N GLY A 165 11.92 -21.55 33.17
CA GLY A 165 13.16 -21.30 33.91
C GLY A 165 13.99 -20.14 33.35
N ASP A 166 13.62 -19.57 32.21
CA ASP A 166 14.37 -18.49 31.54
C ASP A 166 14.24 -17.17 32.29
N SER A 167 15.16 -16.24 32.05
CA SER A 167 15.02 -14.85 32.47
C SER A 167 14.02 -14.08 31.59
N LEU A 168 13.60 -12.90 32.06
CA LEU A 168 12.55 -12.12 31.41
C LEU A 168 12.91 -11.65 29.99
N HIS A 169 14.18 -11.33 29.73
CA HIS A 169 14.62 -10.87 28.41
C HIS A 169 14.48 -11.96 27.32
N PRO A 170 15.00 -13.20 27.48
CA PRO A 170 14.73 -14.31 26.56
C PRO A 170 13.23 -14.58 26.35
N ILE A 171 12.42 -14.51 27.42
CA ILE A 171 10.95 -14.65 27.31
C ILE A 171 10.39 -13.55 26.40
N TYR A 172 10.79 -12.30 26.61
CA TYR A 172 10.36 -11.18 25.77
C TYR A 172 10.75 -11.35 24.30
N MET A 173 11.96 -11.84 24.02
CA MET A 173 12.39 -12.13 22.64
C MET A 173 11.57 -13.25 21.98
N LYS A 174 11.21 -14.32 22.73
CA LYS A 174 10.29 -15.37 22.24
C LYS A 174 8.90 -14.80 21.94
N LEU A 175 8.39 -13.94 22.81
CA LEU A 175 7.10 -13.27 22.63
C LEU A 175 7.09 -12.41 21.36
N LEU A 176 8.13 -11.59 21.15
CA LEU A 176 8.29 -10.77 19.94
C LEU A 176 8.32 -11.63 18.68
N ARG A 177 9.11 -12.70 18.69
CA ARG A 177 9.23 -13.62 17.56
C ARG A 177 7.88 -14.28 17.21
N MET A 178 7.14 -14.72 18.22
CA MET A 178 5.81 -15.28 17.99
C MET A 178 4.82 -14.21 17.50
N MET A 179 4.95 -12.96 17.95
CA MET A 179 4.11 -11.84 17.48
C MET A 179 4.29 -11.58 15.98
N GLU A 180 5.50 -11.77 15.44
CA GLU A 180 5.75 -11.60 14.00
C GLU A 180 4.93 -12.56 13.12
N THR A 181 4.49 -13.71 13.65
CA THR A 181 3.62 -14.64 12.91
C THR A 181 2.27 -14.03 12.56
N THR A 182 1.81 -13.00 13.29
CA THR A 182 0.59 -12.24 12.96
C THR A 182 0.62 -11.62 11.56
N PHE A 183 1.81 -11.45 10.97
CA PHE A 183 1.95 -11.07 9.56
C PHE A 183 1.24 -12.04 8.62
N PHE A 184 1.21 -13.33 8.94
CA PHE A 184 0.64 -14.40 8.12
C PHE A 184 -0.81 -14.71 8.51
N ILE A 185 -1.04 -14.88 9.81
CA ILE A 185 -2.32 -15.37 10.35
C ILE A 185 -3.24 -14.24 10.83
N GLY A 186 -2.77 -12.99 10.80
CA GLY A 186 -3.52 -11.80 11.19
C GLY A 186 -3.56 -11.53 12.70
N TYR A 187 -4.44 -10.60 13.06
CA TYR A 187 -4.76 -10.25 14.45
C TYR A 187 -6.09 -10.93 14.84
N LYS A 188 -6.57 -10.71 16.07
CA LYS A 188 -7.73 -11.38 16.70
C LYS A 188 -7.48 -12.81 17.14
N GLN A 189 -6.32 -13.05 17.74
CA GLN A 189 -5.98 -14.38 18.23
C GLN A 189 -5.07 -14.32 19.45
N VAL A 190 -5.12 -15.42 20.21
CA VAL A 190 -4.20 -15.68 21.31
C VAL A 190 -3.21 -16.74 20.83
N LEU A 191 -1.94 -16.38 20.86
CA LEU A 191 -0.81 -17.21 20.45
C LEU A 191 -0.03 -17.66 21.69
N GLN A 192 0.70 -18.77 21.58
CA GLN A 192 1.53 -19.28 22.67
C GLN A 192 2.99 -19.18 22.28
N ALA A 193 3.82 -18.65 23.18
CA ALA A 193 5.25 -18.50 22.93
C ALA A 193 5.99 -19.84 22.85
N GLU A 194 5.44 -20.90 23.45
CA GLU A 194 6.00 -22.25 23.40
C GLU A 194 5.84 -22.91 22.02
N ASP A 195 4.90 -22.43 21.19
CA ASP A 195 4.67 -22.91 19.83
C ASP A 195 5.60 -22.24 18.80
N VAL A 196 6.54 -21.39 19.24
CA VAL A 196 7.43 -20.64 18.35
C VAL A 196 8.34 -21.60 17.56
N GLN A 197 8.40 -21.41 16.25
CA GLN A 197 9.25 -22.21 15.34
C GLN A 197 10.35 -21.35 14.74
N GLU A 198 11.41 -22.01 14.28
CA GLU A 198 12.46 -21.36 13.49
C GLU A 198 11.91 -20.92 12.13
N TRP A 199 12.40 -19.78 11.64
CA TRP A 199 12.03 -19.30 10.31
C TRP A 199 12.66 -20.20 9.24
N ILE A 200 11.91 -20.48 8.17
CA ILE A 200 12.50 -21.12 6.99
C ILE A 200 13.25 -20.07 6.16
N ASP A 201 14.39 -20.48 5.61
CA ASP A 201 15.11 -19.67 4.64
C ASP A 201 14.44 -19.77 3.27
N ILE A 202 14.40 -18.65 2.54
CA ILE A 202 13.83 -18.56 1.20
C ILE A 202 14.68 -17.62 0.34
N ASP A 203 14.69 -17.83 -0.97
CA ASP A 203 15.23 -16.82 -1.89
C ASP A 203 14.28 -15.60 -1.93
N PRO A 204 14.73 -14.42 -1.47
CA PRO A 204 13.90 -13.23 -1.44
C PRO A 204 13.69 -12.61 -2.82
N PHE A 205 14.29 -13.15 -3.89
CA PHE A 205 14.12 -12.65 -5.25
C PHE A 205 13.39 -13.66 -6.13
N LEU A 206 12.66 -13.14 -7.12
CA LEU A 206 12.12 -13.97 -8.18
C LEU A 206 13.28 -14.55 -9.00
N THR A 207 13.23 -15.85 -9.25
CA THR A 207 14.11 -16.56 -10.19
C THR A 207 13.96 -15.99 -11.60
N VAL A 208 14.94 -16.27 -12.47
CA VAL A 208 14.90 -15.83 -13.87
C VAL A 208 13.65 -16.34 -14.60
N GLU A 209 13.20 -17.56 -14.29
CA GLU A 209 12.00 -18.15 -14.88
C GLU A 209 10.73 -17.45 -14.40
N GLU A 210 10.59 -17.24 -13.09
CA GLU A 210 9.44 -16.52 -12.52
C GLU A 210 9.37 -15.09 -13.07
N GLN A 211 10.51 -14.39 -13.17
CA GLN A 211 10.56 -13.05 -13.75
C GLN A 211 10.06 -13.03 -15.20
N ARG A 212 10.50 -13.99 -16.03
CA ARG A 212 10.04 -14.11 -17.42
C ARG A 212 8.54 -14.38 -17.49
N ASN A 213 8.04 -15.28 -16.64
CA ASN A 213 6.61 -15.60 -16.58
C ASN A 213 5.78 -14.38 -16.15
N TRP A 214 6.23 -13.65 -15.12
CA TRP A 214 5.60 -12.40 -14.68
C TRP A 214 5.56 -11.34 -15.77
N VAL A 215 6.66 -11.14 -16.50
CA VAL A 215 6.71 -10.21 -17.63
C VAL A 215 5.71 -10.60 -18.71
N PHE A 216 5.66 -11.89 -19.08
CA PHE A 216 4.71 -12.40 -20.07
C PHE A 216 3.25 -12.20 -19.61
N MET A 217 2.91 -12.59 -18.39
CA MET A 217 1.54 -12.44 -17.86
C MET A 217 1.10 -10.98 -17.79
N LEU A 218 2.01 -10.05 -17.44
CA LEU A 218 1.72 -8.61 -17.44
C LEU A 218 1.51 -8.07 -18.86
N ASP A 219 2.39 -8.42 -19.80
CA ASP A 219 2.32 -7.92 -21.18
C ASP A 219 1.06 -8.44 -21.92
N GLU A 220 0.67 -9.69 -21.65
CA GLU A 220 -0.55 -10.31 -22.16
C GLU A 220 -1.81 -9.99 -21.34
N ARG A 221 -1.69 -9.17 -20.27
CA ARG A 221 -2.78 -8.78 -19.37
C ARG A 221 -3.57 -9.95 -18.77
N GLN A 222 -2.87 -11.03 -18.37
CA GLN A 222 -3.44 -12.26 -17.81
C GLN A 222 -3.72 -12.12 -16.31
N GLY A 223 -4.67 -11.23 -15.95
CA GLY A 223 -5.00 -10.88 -14.55
C GLY A 223 -5.37 -12.08 -13.69
N ASP A 224 -6.15 -13.03 -14.22
CA ASP A 224 -6.54 -14.23 -13.47
C ASP A 224 -5.35 -15.13 -13.13
N LYS A 225 -4.36 -15.25 -14.04
CA LYS A 225 -3.16 -16.05 -13.77
C LYS A 225 -2.23 -15.39 -12.76
N LEU A 226 -2.06 -14.07 -12.85
CA LEU A 226 -1.29 -13.30 -11.86
C LEU A 226 -1.93 -13.42 -10.47
N LYS A 227 -3.26 -13.31 -10.42
CA LYS A 227 -4.03 -13.51 -9.21
C LYS A 227 -3.79 -14.91 -8.64
N SER A 228 -4.00 -15.97 -9.42
CA SER A 228 -3.78 -17.35 -8.97
C SER A 228 -2.35 -17.58 -8.47
N TRP A 229 -1.35 -17.10 -9.20
CA TRP A 229 0.06 -17.21 -8.78
C TRP A 229 0.31 -16.55 -7.42
N LEU A 230 -0.21 -15.33 -7.21
CA LEU A 230 -0.09 -14.64 -5.91
C LEU A 230 -0.82 -15.38 -4.78
N TYR A 231 -1.96 -16.02 -5.06
CA TYR A 231 -2.65 -16.84 -4.07
C TYR A 231 -1.87 -18.09 -3.70
N GLU A 232 -1.39 -18.83 -4.69
CA GLU A 232 -0.61 -20.05 -4.48
C GLU A 232 0.67 -19.77 -3.69
N GLU A 233 1.36 -18.68 -4.03
CA GLU A 233 2.61 -18.28 -3.39
C GLU A 233 2.41 -17.82 -1.93
N PHE A 234 1.42 -16.96 -1.67
CA PHE A 234 1.35 -16.24 -0.39
C PHE A 234 0.23 -16.67 0.56
N PHE A 235 -0.85 -17.30 0.07
CA PHE A 235 -2.00 -17.65 0.93
C PHE A 235 -1.96 -19.10 1.45
N ASN A 236 -1.22 -19.99 0.80
CA ASN A 236 -1.15 -21.41 1.19
C ASN A 236 0.02 -21.73 2.13
N MET A 237 0.71 -20.70 2.66
CA MET A 237 1.82 -20.89 3.58
C MET A 237 1.34 -21.50 4.91
N LYS A 238 2.08 -22.49 5.38
CA LYS A 238 1.88 -23.13 6.69
C LYS A 238 3.16 -23.00 7.51
N SER A 239 3.03 -22.96 8.83
CA SER A 239 4.18 -23.00 9.72
C SER A 239 5.05 -24.24 9.46
N PRO A 240 6.39 -24.14 9.48
CA PRO A 240 7.20 -22.95 9.78
C PRO A 240 7.19 -21.92 8.63
N TYR A 241 7.05 -20.64 8.98
CA TYR A 241 6.98 -19.53 8.02
C TYR A 241 8.38 -18.99 7.67
N PRO A 242 8.55 -18.31 6.53
CA PRO A 242 9.76 -17.54 6.28
C PRO A 242 9.80 -16.27 7.14
N GLU A 243 10.97 -15.67 7.27
CA GLU A 243 11.10 -14.37 7.92
C GLU A 243 10.27 -13.31 7.16
N PRO A 244 9.42 -12.51 7.84
CA PRO A 244 8.61 -11.47 7.18
C PRO A 244 9.42 -10.50 6.32
N GLY A 245 10.64 -10.15 6.74
CA GLY A 245 11.55 -9.27 5.99
C GLY A 245 11.92 -9.82 4.60
N LEU A 246 12.16 -11.13 4.49
CA LEU A 246 12.47 -11.79 3.21
C LEU A 246 11.26 -11.76 2.27
N LEU A 247 10.04 -11.94 2.80
CA LEU A 247 8.83 -11.82 1.99
C LEU A 247 8.54 -10.40 1.54
N ARG A 248 8.79 -9.38 2.37
CA ARG A 248 8.71 -7.98 1.94
C ARG A 248 9.67 -7.68 0.78
N THR A 249 10.86 -8.28 0.82
CA THR A 249 11.83 -8.19 -0.28
C THR A 249 11.32 -8.87 -1.54
N ARG A 250 10.72 -10.07 -1.41
CA ARG A 250 10.10 -10.80 -2.53
C ARG A 250 8.93 -10.04 -3.17
N LEU A 251 8.05 -9.47 -2.35
CA LEU A 251 6.95 -8.59 -2.80
C LEU A 251 7.47 -7.32 -3.50
N THR A 252 8.57 -6.75 -3.02
CA THR A 252 9.23 -5.61 -3.67
C THR A 252 9.81 -6.00 -5.03
N SER A 253 10.37 -7.20 -5.16
CA SER A 253 10.85 -7.75 -6.43
C SER A 253 9.72 -7.92 -7.46
N ILE A 254 8.55 -8.39 -7.01
CA ILE A 254 7.32 -8.44 -7.82
C ILE A 254 6.89 -7.03 -8.24
N LEU A 255 6.83 -6.08 -7.29
CA LEU A 255 6.46 -4.69 -7.56
C LEU A 255 7.43 -4.03 -8.56
N ALA A 256 8.71 -4.42 -8.56
CA ALA A 256 9.68 -3.97 -9.56
C ALA A 256 9.34 -4.46 -10.98
N GLN A 257 8.77 -5.67 -11.15
CA GLN A 257 8.30 -6.13 -12.46
C GLN A 257 7.10 -5.30 -12.93
N ILE A 258 6.18 -4.96 -12.02
CA ILE A 258 5.06 -4.05 -12.30
C ILE A 258 5.57 -2.67 -12.71
N ARG A 259 6.60 -2.14 -12.02
CA ARG A 259 7.23 -0.86 -12.37
C ARG A 259 7.80 -0.87 -13.80
N ARG A 260 8.50 -1.95 -14.17
CA ARG A 260 9.03 -2.12 -15.53
C ARG A 260 7.91 -2.16 -16.57
N PHE A 261 6.81 -2.86 -16.28
CA PHE A 261 5.63 -2.88 -17.14
C PHE A 261 5.02 -1.48 -17.31
N MET A 262 4.86 -0.71 -16.23
CA MET A 262 4.40 0.68 -16.31
C MET A 262 5.26 1.52 -17.24
N PHE A 263 6.59 1.42 -17.14
CA PHE A 263 7.50 2.15 -18.04
C PHE A 263 7.35 1.72 -19.49
N ARG A 264 7.28 0.41 -19.78
CA ARG A 264 7.11 -0.10 -21.15
C ARG A 264 5.78 0.34 -21.79
N LYS A 265 4.71 0.41 -21.00
CA LYS A 265 3.37 0.84 -21.46
C LYS A 265 3.13 2.35 -21.37
N GLY A 266 4.11 3.14 -20.91
CA GLY A 266 3.98 4.59 -20.80
C GLY A 266 3.00 5.06 -19.70
N LEU A 267 2.76 4.24 -18.67
CA LEU A 267 1.82 4.51 -17.57
C LEU A 267 2.43 5.42 -16.51
N LYS A 268 2.58 6.72 -16.82
CA LYS A 268 3.22 7.73 -15.94
C LYS A 268 2.24 8.76 -15.38
N SER A 269 0.94 8.43 -15.31
CA SER A 269 -0.05 9.36 -14.76
C SER A 269 0.21 9.59 -13.26
N LYS A 270 -0.16 10.77 -12.74
CA LYS A 270 -0.05 11.07 -11.29
C LYS A 270 -0.78 10.02 -10.45
N ALA A 271 -1.92 9.52 -10.92
CA ALA A 271 -2.69 8.49 -10.25
C ALA A 271 -1.94 7.15 -10.20
N SER A 272 -1.36 6.71 -11.32
CA SER A 272 -0.62 5.45 -11.39
C SER A 272 0.67 5.48 -10.55
N GLU A 273 1.38 6.62 -10.51
CA GLU A 273 2.56 6.81 -9.65
C GLU A 273 2.18 6.84 -8.16
N ALA A 274 1.09 7.51 -7.80
CA ALA A 274 0.59 7.53 -6.43
C ALA A 274 0.19 6.12 -5.96
N TYR A 275 -0.51 5.35 -6.81
CA TYR A 275 -0.88 3.98 -6.47
C TYR A 275 0.37 3.09 -6.32
N TYR A 276 1.33 3.17 -7.24
CA TYR A 276 2.61 2.47 -7.09
C TYR A 276 3.28 2.74 -5.73
N LYS A 277 3.31 4.01 -5.30
CA LYS A 277 3.87 4.42 -4.01
C LYS A 277 3.07 3.84 -2.83
N ASN A 278 1.74 3.86 -2.88
CA ASN A 278 0.90 3.28 -1.82
C ASN A 278 1.13 1.77 -1.67
N VAL A 279 1.25 1.04 -2.78
CA VAL A 279 1.58 -0.39 -2.74
C VAL A 279 2.96 -0.61 -2.15
N PHE A 280 3.95 0.20 -2.51
CA PHE A 280 5.28 0.16 -1.91
C PHE A 280 5.26 0.39 -0.40
N GLU A 281 4.55 1.43 0.07
CA GLU A 281 4.39 1.69 1.51
C GLU A 281 3.67 0.55 2.23
N SER A 282 2.64 -0.06 1.60
CA SER A 282 1.96 -1.24 2.11
C SER A 282 2.93 -2.42 2.28
N ILE A 283 3.80 -2.68 1.28
CA ILE A 283 4.85 -3.72 1.38
C ILE A 283 5.82 -3.45 2.53
N LEU A 284 6.09 -2.20 2.89
CA LEU A 284 7.03 -1.88 3.97
C LEU A 284 6.39 -1.94 5.36
N TYR A 285 5.15 -1.47 5.50
CA TYR A 285 4.59 -1.16 6.80
C TYR A 285 3.26 -1.86 7.12
N SER A 286 2.60 -2.49 6.14
CA SER A 286 1.37 -3.23 6.44
C SER A 286 1.69 -4.35 7.43
N PRO A 287 0.94 -4.47 8.54
CA PRO A 287 1.18 -5.50 9.54
C PRO A 287 0.67 -6.87 9.12
N VAL A 288 -0.06 -6.98 7.99
CA VAL A 288 -0.62 -8.25 7.50
C VAL A 288 -0.38 -8.45 6.00
N LEU A 289 0.08 -9.65 5.64
CA LEU A 289 0.46 -10.07 4.30
C LEU A 289 -0.72 -10.02 3.31
N TYR A 290 -1.89 -10.52 3.69
CA TYR A 290 -3.04 -10.63 2.77
C TYR A 290 -3.44 -9.25 2.19
N ARG A 291 -3.30 -8.17 2.97
CA ARG A 291 -3.61 -6.81 2.51
C ARG A 291 -2.65 -6.34 1.44
N ILE A 292 -1.36 -6.65 1.61
CA ILE A 292 -0.33 -6.31 0.64
C ILE A 292 -0.62 -7.02 -0.69
N VAL A 293 -0.94 -8.31 -0.63
CA VAL A 293 -1.25 -9.09 -1.83
C VAL A 293 -2.54 -8.62 -2.50
N GLN A 294 -3.57 -8.28 -1.73
CA GLN A 294 -4.80 -7.67 -2.27
C GLN A 294 -4.54 -6.33 -2.95
N GLU A 295 -3.77 -5.44 -2.34
CA GLU A 295 -3.38 -4.16 -2.93
C GLU A 295 -2.59 -4.33 -4.24
N LEU A 296 -1.68 -5.31 -4.30
CA LEU A 296 -0.98 -5.66 -5.53
C LEU A 296 -1.94 -6.11 -6.64
N ILE A 297 -2.91 -6.97 -6.33
CA ILE A 297 -3.91 -7.45 -7.30
C ILE A 297 -4.77 -6.29 -7.81
N LEU A 298 -5.26 -5.44 -6.90
CA LEU A 298 -6.06 -4.27 -7.26
C LEU A 298 -5.27 -3.30 -8.13
N PHE A 299 -3.99 -3.08 -7.82
CA PHE A 299 -3.11 -2.24 -8.61
C PHE A 299 -2.88 -2.80 -10.02
N ILE A 300 -2.60 -4.10 -10.15
CA ILE A 300 -2.46 -4.77 -11.46
C ILE A 300 -3.73 -4.58 -12.31
N ASN A 301 -4.92 -4.80 -11.71
CA ASN A 301 -6.19 -4.62 -12.40
C ASN A 301 -6.42 -3.17 -12.86
N TYR A 302 -6.10 -2.20 -12.00
CA TYR A 302 -6.14 -0.78 -12.34
C TYR A 302 -5.22 -0.46 -13.53
N LEU A 303 -4.00 -0.99 -13.56
CA LEU A 303 -3.07 -0.79 -14.68
C LEU A 303 -3.62 -1.39 -15.97
N PHE A 304 -4.21 -2.58 -15.92
CA PHE A 304 -4.79 -3.23 -17.10
C PHE A 304 -5.99 -2.46 -17.67
N GLN A 305 -6.83 -1.91 -16.81
CA GLN A 305 -7.92 -1.02 -17.23
C GLN A 305 -7.37 0.24 -17.90
N THR A 306 -6.37 0.87 -17.29
CA THR A 306 -5.72 2.08 -17.83
C THR A 306 -5.13 1.84 -19.22
N VAL A 307 -4.43 0.71 -19.43
CA VAL A 307 -3.88 0.36 -20.76
C VAL A 307 -5.00 0.12 -21.77
N LYS A 308 -6.08 -0.56 -21.36
CA LYS A 308 -7.24 -0.82 -22.24
C LYS A 308 -7.90 0.48 -22.69
N GLU A 309 -8.04 1.46 -21.80
CA GLU A 309 -8.57 2.78 -22.13
C GLU A 309 -7.66 3.51 -23.12
N GLN A 310 -6.35 3.55 -22.87
CA GLN A 310 -5.37 4.14 -23.80
C GLN A 310 -5.44 3.51 -25.21
N ASP A 311 -5.56 2.18 -25.29
CA ASP A 311 -5.72 1.46 -26.56
C ASP A 311 -7.01 1.88 -27.30
N ILE A 312 -8.09 2.16 -26.57
CA ILE A 312 -9.37 2.58 -27.14
C ILE A 312 -9.28 4.02 -27.67
N TYR A 313 -8.75 4.94 -26.86
CA TYR A 313 -8.58 6.35 -27.27
C TYR A 313 -7.65 6.48 -28.47
N ALA A 314 -6.51 5.77 -28.48
CA ALA A 314 -5.59 5.77 -29.60
C ALA A 314 -6.22 5.22 -30.90
N ARG A 315 -7.10 4.20 -30.79
CA ARG A 315 -7.84 3.69 -31.95
C ARG A 315 -8.90 4.68 -32.43
N ALA A 316 -9.61 5.34 -31.52
CA ALA A 316 -10.62 6.35 -31.87
C ALA A 316 -9.96 7.52 -32.62
N ASP A 317 -8.83 8.01 -32.11
CA ASP A 317 -8.05 9.10 -32.71
C ASP A 317 -7.56 8.76 -34.13
N VAL A 318 -7.04 7.55 -34.35
CA VAL A 318 -6.65 7.07 -35.68
C VAL A 318 -7.85 7.02 -36.65
N ILE A 319 -9.02 6.57 -36.17
CA ILE A 319 -10.23 6.50 -37.00
C ILE A 319 -10.72 7.90 -37.34
N GLU A 320 -10.80 8.81 -36.37
CA GLU A 320 -11.27 10.18 -36.58
C GLU A 320 -10.34 10.94 -37.52
N THR A 321 -9.03 10.78 -37.36
CA THR A 321 -8.03 11.36 -38.28
C THR A 321 -8.18 10.79 -39.69
N ALA A 322 -8.41 9.47 -39.83
CA ALA A 322 -8.63 8.85 -41.13
C ALA A 322 -9.90 9.37 -41.82
N ILE A 323 -11.00 9.51 -41.08
CA ILE A 323 -12.26 10.04 -41.61
C ILE A 323 -12.12 11.50 -42.00
N GLY A 324 -11.52 12.33 -41.14
CA GLY A 324 -11.25 13.73 -41.47
C GLY A 324 -10.40 13.86 -42.73
N TYR A 325 -9.41 12.99 -42.92
CA TYR A 325 -8.64 12.96 -44.16
C TYR A 325 -9.51 12.60 -45.38
N MET A 326 -10.38 11.59 -45.26
CA MET A 326 -11.33 11.22 -46.31
C MET A 326 -12.33 12.32 -46.63
N GLU A 327 -12.84 13.04 -45.63
CA GLU A 327 -13.76 14.18 -45.78
C GLU A 327 -13.08 15.42 -46.38
N ASN A 328 -11.77 15.56 -46.25
CA ASN A 328 -11.03 16.66 -46.88
C ASN A 328 -10.58 16.34 -48.31
N HIS A 329 -10.49 15.05 -48.67
CA HIS A 329 -9.97 14.58 -49.96
C HIS A 329 -10.98 13.77 -50.78
N TYR A 330 -12.27 13.79 -50.43
CA TYR A 330 -13.29 12.97 -51.11
C TYR A 330 -13.40 13.27 -52.61
N ASN A 331 -13.08 14.49 -53.01
CA ASN A 331 -13.11 14.98 -54.39
C ASN A 331 -12.00 14.37 -55.26
N ASP A 332 -10.94 13.81 -54.67
CA ASP A 332 -9.93 13.10 -55.41
C ASP A 332 -10.44 11.72 -55.84
N ALA A 333 -10.57 11.51 -57.15
CA ALA A 333 -10.99 10.25 -57.74
C ALA A 333 -9.99 9.11 -57.54
N THR A 334 -8.72 9.39 -57.22
CA THR A 334 -7.68 8.37 -56.94
C THR A 334 -7.56 7.97 -55.48
N LEU A 335 -8.26 8.66 -54.57
CA LEU A 335 -8.16 8.42 -53.13
C LEU A 335 -8.32 6.94 -52.80
N SER A 336 -7.27 6.37 -52.22
CA SER A 336 -7.15 4.95 -51.91
C SER A 336 -6.97 4.69 -50.42
N LEU A 337 -7.34 3.49 -49.97
CA LEU A 337 -7.10 3.05 -48.60
C LEU A 337 -5.62 3.14 -48.22
N THR A 338 -4.73 2.89 -49.19
CA THR A 338 -3.27 2.95 -49.00
C THR A 338 -2.81 4.35 -48.63
N GLU A 339 -3.35 5.38 -49.28
CA GLU A 339 -3.01 6.78 -48.98
C GLU A 339 -3.54 7.20 -47.62
N VAL A 340 -4.78 6.86 -47.28
CA VAL A 340 -5.36 7.19 -45.96
C VAL A 340 -4.59 6.46 -44.85
N ALA A 341 -4.23 5.20 -45.07
CA ALA A 341 -3.43 4.43 -44.12
C ALA A 341 -2.04 5.04 -43.92
N ALA A 342 -1.40 5.50 -45.00
CA ALA A 342 -0.12 6.21 -44.91
C ALA A 342 -0.25 7.52 -44.12
N HIS A 343 -1.33 8.28 -44.32
CA HIS A 343 -1.60 9.52 -43.59
C HIS A 343 -1.71 9.31 -42.08
N VAL A 344 -2.37 8.23 -41.64
CA VAL A 344 -2.48 7.88 -40.21
C VAL A 344 -1.35 6.99 -39.69
N HIS A 345 -0.28 6.82 -40.47
CA HIS A 345 0.88 6.00 -40.15
C HIS A 345 0.52 4.56 -39.72
N ARG A 346 -0.39 3.91 -40.46
CA ARG A 346 -0.80 2.51 -40.24
C ARG A 346 -0.76 1.71 -41.53
N SER A 347 -0.78 0.39 -41.40
CA SER A 347 -0.90 -0.48 -42.58
C SER A 347 -2.33 -0.43 -43.14
N PRO A 348 -2.52 -0.60 -44.47
CA PRO A 348 -3.85 -0.63 -45.07
C PRO A 348 -4.76 -1.73 -44.47
N SER A 349 -4.19 -2.90 -44.18
CA SER A 349 -4.91 -4.01 -43.56
C SER A 349 -5.42 -3.64 -42.16
N TYR A 350 -4.59 -3.00 -41.34
CA TYR A 350 -4.99 -2.55 -40.01
C TYR A 350 -6.09 -1.48 -40.08
N LEU A 351 -5.93 -0.47 -40.94
CA LEU A 351 -6.92 0.59 -41.10
C LEU A 351 -8.28 0.04 -41.58
N SER A 352 -8.27 -0.86 -42.56
CA SER A 352 -9.48 -1.54 -43.05
C SER A 352 -10.21 -2.29 -41.93
N HIS A 353 -9.46 -3.04 -41.12
CA HIS A 353 -10.03 -3.81 -40.01
C HIS A 353 -10.65 -2.91 -38.94
N ILE A 354 -9.98 -1.82 -38.54
CA ILE A 354 -10.53 -0.92 -37.49
C ILE A 354 -11.71 -0.08 -37.98
N LEU A 355 -11.71 0.36 -39.25
CA LEU A 355 -12.83 1.10 -39.84
C LEU A 355 -14.06 0.22 -39.99
N SER A 356 -13.89 -0.99 -40.55
CA SER A 356 -15.00 -1.93 -40.73
C SER A 356 -15.57 -2.41 -39.39
N LYS A 357 -14.72 -2.61 -38.37
CA LYS A 357 -15.18 -2.95 -37.02
C LYS A 357 -16.04 -1.85 -36.38
N ARG A 358 -15.74 -0.56 -36.63
CA ARG A 358 -16.48 0.56 -36.02
C ARG A 358 -17.76 0.90 -36.79
N TYR A 359 -17.70 0.95 -38.11
CA TYR A 359 -18.81 1.43 -38.95
C TYR A 359 -19.58 0.32 -39.66
N GLN A 360 -19.13 -0.94 -39.55
CA GLN A 360 -19.70 -2.09 -40.26
C GLN A 360 -19.75 -1.89 -41.78
N GLN A 361 -18.83 -1.09 -42.31
CA GLN A 361 -18.72 -0.71 -43.72
C GLN A 361 -17.27 -0.81 -44.18
N SER A 362 -17.08 -1.17 -45.45
CA SER A 362 -15.77 -1.11 -46.10
C SER A 362 -15.34 0.34 -46.36
N PHE A 363 -14.03 0.54 -46.54
CA PHE A 363 -13.46 1.84 -46.93
C PHE A 363 -14.18 2.45 -48.17
N ARG A 364 -14.47 1.63 -49.17
CA ARG A 364 -15.11 2.09 -50.41
C ARG A 364 -16.55 2.53 -50.18
N GLU A 365 -17.31 1.80 -49.36
CA GLU A 365 -18.68 2.18 -49.00
C GLU A 365 -18.70 3.50 -48.22
N MET A 366 -17.76 3.66 -47.27
CA MET A 366 -17.61 4.87 -46.50
C MET A 366 -17.25 6.09 -47.37
N LEU A 367 -16.31 5.92 -48.30
CA LEU A 367 -15.95 6.98 -49.26
C LEU A 367 -17.13 7.34 -50.18
N ILE A 368 -17.88 6.34 -50.65
CA ILE A 368 -19.10 6.56 -51.44
C ILE A 368 -20.11 7.35 -50.61
N TYR A 369 -20.34 6.98 -49.35
CA TYR A 369 -21.25 7.69 -48.46
C TYR A 369 -20.88 9.17 -48.33
N ILE A 370 -19.61 9.48 -48.02
CA ILE A 370 -19.12 10.86 -47.93
C ILE A 370 -19.38 11.63 -49.24
N ARG A 371 -19.01 11.04 -50.38
CA ARG A 371 -19.24 11.66 -51.70
C ARG A 371 -20.72 11.87 -52.01
N MET A 372 -21.60 10.95 -51.60
CA MET A 372 -23.05 11.10 -51.80
C MET A 372 -23.63 12.23 -50.94
N GLN A 373 -23.19 12.39 -49.69
CA GLN A 373 -23.62 13.52 -48.86
C GLN A 373 -23.20 14.86 -49.49
N LYS A 374 -21.95 14.97 -49.94
CA LYS A 374 -21.46 16.16 -50.64
C LYS A 374 -22.20 16.41 -51.96
N ALA A 375 -22.53 15.36 -52.71
CA ALA A 375 -23.31 15.49 -53.93
C ALA A 375 -24.74 16.00 -53.65
N LYS A 376 -25.40 15.54 -52.58
CA LYS A 376 -26.72 16.04 -52.17
C LYS A 376 -26.67 17.53 -51.81
N GLU A 377 -25.66 17.94 -51.05
CA GLU A 377 -25.42 19.34 -50.71
C GLU A 377 -25.27 20.20 -51.98
N MET A 378 -24.42 19.78 -52.92
CA MET A 378 -24.20 20.51 -54.18
C MET A 378 -25.45 20.55 -55.07
N LEU A 379 -26.20 19.44 -55.18
CA LEU A 379 -27.41 19.38 -56.02
C LEU A 379 -28.52 20.32 -55.54
N GLY A 380 -28.61 20.56 -54.22
CA GLY A 380 -29.58 21.49 -53.64
C GLY A 380 -29.08 22.94 -53.52
N ALA A 381 -27.76 23.15 -53.53
CA ALA A 381 -27.16 24.48 -53.38
C ALA A 381 -26.74 25.14 -54.70
N THR A 382 -26.54 24.37 -55.78
CA THR A 382 -26.02 24.90 -57.05
C THR A 382 -26.76 24.39 -58.29
N ASP A 383 -26.71 25.20 -59.35
CA ASP A 383 -27.23 24.87 -60.70
C ASP A 383 -26.21 24.11 -61.56
N ASP A 384 -25.13 23.60 -60.97
CA ASP A 384 -24.09 22.91 -61.72
C ASP A 384 -24.65 21.69 -62.46
N SER A 385 -24.09 21.40 -63.64
CA SER A 385 -24.48 20.21 -64.40
C SER A 385 -24.20 18.94 -63.57
N ILE A 386 -25.03 17.91 -63.74
CA ILE A 386 -24.83 16.61 -63.05
C ILE A 386 -23.43 16.05 -63.34
N GLN A 387 -22.91 16.30 -64.55
CA GLN A 387 -21.56 15.92 -64.95
C GLN A 387 -20.48 16.68 -64.15
N ASN A 388 -20.65 17.98 -63.93
CA ASN A 388 -19.73 18.80 -63.13
C ASN A 388 -19.77 18.37 -61.66
N ILE A 389 -20.96 18.13 -61.10
CA ILE A 389 -21.09 17.65 -59.72
C ILE A 389 -20.45 16.27 -59.55
N ALA A 390 -20.67 15.34 -60.48
CA ALA A 390 -20.03 14.03 -60.47
C ALA A 390 -18.50 14.16 -60.43
N ALA A 391 -17.92 15.03 -61.26
CA ALA A 391 -16.49 15.28 -61.25
C ALA A 391 -16.02 15.93 -59.93
N ALA A 392 -16.76 16.92 -59.42
CA ALA A 392 -16.42 17.65 -58.20
C ALA A 392 -16.46 16.78 -56.93
N VAL A 393 -17.30 15.74 -56.90
CA VAL A 393 -17.35 14.77 -55.79
C VAL A 393 -16.47 13.53 -56.04
N GLY A 394 -15.58 13.55 -57.03
CA GLY A 394 -14.56 12.52 -57.23
C GLY A 394 -15.01 11.29 -58.05
N PHE A 395 -16.07 11.40 -58.85
CA PHE A 395 -16.45 10.36 -59.82
C PHE A 395 -15.93 10.69 -61.22
N ARG A 396 -15.12 9.78 -61.79
CA ARG A 396 -14.64 9.88 -63.18
C ARG A 396 -15.74 9.69 -64.23
N ASN A 397 -16.79 8.94 -63.88
CA ASN A 397 -17.86 8.56 -64.81
C ASN A 397 -19.22 9.06 -64.29
N PRO A 398 -19.83 10.08 -64.93
CA PRO A 398 -21.14 10.63 -64.55
C PRO A 398 -22.29 9.63 -64.59
N ASN A 399 -22.25 8.65 -65.50
CA ASN A 399 -23.28 7.60 -65.59
C ASN A 399 -23.19 6.64 -64.40
N TYR A 400 -21.97 6.30 -63.97
CA TYR A 400 -21.76 5.49 -62.77
C TYR A 400 -22.19 6.25 -61.52
N PHE A 401 -21.82 7.53 -61.40
CA PHE A 401 -22.30 8.41 -60.33
C PHE A 401 -23.83 8.38 -60.24
N SER A 402 -24.54 8.59 -61.36
CA SER A 402 -26.01 8.64 -61.35
C SER A 402 -26.66 7.34 -60.89
N ARG A 403 -26.07 6.19 -61.24
CA ARG A 403 -26.53 4.86 -60.75
C ARG A 403 -26.30 4.69 -59.25
N VAL A 404 -25.10 5.05 -58.77
CA VAL A 404 -24.75 4.95 -57.34
C VAL A 404 -25.61 5.90 -56.52
N PHE A 405 -25.82 7.13 -56.99
CA PHE A 405 -26.67 8.12 -56.35
C PHE A 405 -28.12 7.63 -56.24
N LYS A 406 -28.70 7.08 -57.33
CA LYS A 406 -30.03 6.47 -57.29
C LYS A 406 -30.10 5.30 -56.33
N SER A 407 -29.09 4.42 -56.32
CA SER A 407 -29.04 3.29 -55.39
C SER A 407 -28.95 3.74 -53.92
N HIS A 408 -28.29 4.87 -53.66
CA HIS A 408 -28.05 5.34 -52.30
C HIS A 408 -29.18 6.22 -51.75
N THR A 409 -29.92 6.91 -52.63
CA THR A 409 -30.94 7.90 -52.25
C THR A 409 -32.35 7.51 -52.64
N GLY A 410 -32.52 6.52 -53.51
CA GLY A 410 -33.79 6.16 -54.14
C GLY A 410 -34.16 6.98 -55.38
N LEU A 411 -33.50 8.13 -55.59
CA LEU A 411 -33.81 9.10 -56.65
C LEU A 411 -32.61 9.34 -57.56
N THR A 412 -32.85 9.61 -58.84
CA THR A 412 -31.79 10.10 -59.72
C THR A 412 -31.32 11.50 -59.27
N PRO A 413 -30.07 11.90 -59.56
CA PRO A 413 -29.60 13.26 -59.25
C PRO A 413 -30.51 14.37 -59.79
N ARG A 414 -31.13 14.13 -60.96
CA ARG A 414 -32.08 15.07 -61.58
C ARG A 414 -33.40 15.15 -60.80
N GLU A 415 -33.93 14.01 -60.37
CA GLU A 415 -35.13 13.96 -59.52
C GLU A 415 -34.87 14.59 -58.15
N TRP A 416 -33.70 14.35 -57.55
CA TRP A 416 -33.30 14.95 -56.27
C TRP A 416 -33.25 16.47 -56.32
N ARG A 417 -32.77 17.06 -57.42
CA ARG A 417 -32.74 18.52 -57.60
C ARG A 417 -34.13 19.15 -57.76
N LEU A 418 -35.12 18.38 -58.19
CA LEU A 418 -36.49 18.85 -58.38
C LEU A 418 -37.32 18.76 -57.08
N GLN A 419 -36.74 18.19 -56.01
CA GLN A 419 -37.27 18.27 -54.66
C GLN A 419 -36.81 19.56 -53.99
#